data_AF-A0A929K809-F1
#
_entry.id   AF-A0A929K809-F1
#
_cell.length_a   1.000
_cell.length_b   1.000
_cell.length_c   1.000
_cell.angle_alpha   90.00
_cell.angle_beta   90.00
_cell.angle_gamma   90.00
#
_symmetry.space_group_name_H-M   'P 1'
#
loop_
_entity.id
_entity.type
_entity.pdbx_description
1 polymer ?
#
loop_
_entity_poly.entity_id
_entity_poly.type
_entity_poly.pdbx_seq_one_letter_code
_entity_poly.pdbx_strand_id
1 'polypeptide(L)'
;MTLKTLVLILNTERPIKEDAAKLRGYIAGRFKQYPILHHHLEEAGYLYTYPRIQYKQIEGTPLVLGIEEGADILKKISDEIEELKLGKSVYKVKSIQMTQMNAEFGPCRENNHYKFVVHWLALNPANYERYKGINDWKEK
;
A
#
# COMPACT_ATOMS: atom_id res chain seq x y z
N MET A 1 -14.38 14.68 6.85
CA MET A 1 -13.04 15.23 7.12
C MET A 1 -12.24 15.21 5.84
N THR A 2 -11.07 15.84 5.81
CA THR A 2 -10.19 15.82 4.64
C THR A 2 -8.88 15.17 5.04
N LEU A 3 -8.41 14.22 4.23
CA LEU A 3 -7.16 13.52 4.45
C LEU A 3 -6.11 13.97 3.44
N LYS A 4 -4.91 14.30 3.93
CA LYS A 4 -3.77 14.50 3.03
C LYS A 4 -3.34 13.14 2.48
N THR A 5 -3.29 12.98 1.18
CA THR A 5 -2.82 11.76 0.53
C THR A 5 -1.75 12.05 -0.49
N LEU A 6 -0.84 11.11 -0.70
CA LEU A 6 0.12 11.15 -1.80
C LEU A 6 0.20 9.78 -2.46
N VAL A 7 0.01 9.76 -3.77
CA VAL A 7 0.23 8.59 -4.60
C VAL A 7 1.58 8.75 -5.28
N LEU A 8 2.50 7.84 -4.95
CA LEU A 8 3.82 7.70 -5.56
C LEU A 8 3.78 6.57 -6.58
N ILE A 9 4.05 6.87 -7.84
CA ILE A 9 4.19 5.90 -8.92
C ILE A 9 5.65 5.84 -9.35
N LEU A 10 6.22 4.64 -9.36
CA LEU A 10 7.60 4.39 -9.73
C LEU A 10 7.64 3.77 -11.12
N ASN A 11 7.85 4.58 -12.15
CA ASN A 11 7.94 4.09 -13.52
C ASN A 11 9.30 3.41 -13.71
N THR A 12 9.27 2.11 -13.91
CA THR A 12 10.48 1.29 -14.09
C THR A 12 10.75 1.04 -15.57
N GLU A 13 11.98 0.64 -15.90
CA GLU A 13 12.39 0.36 -17.29
C GLU A 13 11.61 -0.77 -17.97
N ARG A 14 10.98 -1.63 -17.17
CA ARG A 14 10.08 -2.71 -17.59
C ARG A 14 9.12 -3.01 -16.45
N PRO A 15 7.91 -3.52 -16.73
CA PRO A 15 6.95 -3.86 -15.68
C PRO A 15 7.53 -4.83 -14.66
N ILE A 16 7.27 -4.59 -13.38
CA ILE A 16 7.67 -5.50 -12.30
C ILE A 16 6.80 -6.75 -12.30
N LYS A 17 7.38 -7.89 -11.93
CA LYS A 17 6.66 -9.17 -11.85
C LYS A 17 6.36 -9.60 -10.42
N GLU A 18 7.12 -9.07 -9.47
CA GLU A 18 6.98 -9.36 -8.05
C GLU A 18 5.80 -8.60 -7.44
N ASP A 19 5.23 -9.18 -6.37
CA ASP A 19 4.09 -8.60 -5.68
C ASP A 19 4.44 -7.36 -4.85
N ALA A 20 3.38 -6.71 -4.35
CA ALA A 20 3.50 -5.56 -3.47
C ALA A 20 4.21 -5.87 -2.13
N ALA A 21 4.29 -7.14 -1.70
CA ALA A 21 4.99 -7.51 -0.48
C ALA A 21 6.52 -7.43 -0.68
N LYS A 22 7.04 -7.80 -1.86
CA LYS A 22 8.45 -7.55 -2.20
C LYS A 22 8.77 -6.07 -2.31
N LEU A 23 7.86 -5.28 -2.91
CA LEU A 23 7.99 -3.82 -2.96
C LEU A 23 8.07 -3.22 -1.55
N ARG A 24 7.13 -3.61 -0.66
CA ARG A 24 7.16 -3.24 0.76
C ARG A 24 8.48 -3.62 1.40
N GLY A 25 8.92 -4.87 1.23
CA GLY A 25 10.15 -5.37 1.84
C GLY A 25 11.40 -4.59 1.43
N TYR A 26 11.50 -4.21 0.15
CA TYR A 26 12.60 -3.39 -0.35
C TYR A 26 12.58 -1.98 0.28
N ILE A 27 11.45 -1.27 0.20
CA ILE A 27 11.34 0.10 0.71
C ILE A 27 11.50 0.13 2.24
N ALA A 28 10.83 -0.76 2.97
CA ALA A 28 10.97 -0.93 4.41
C ALA A 28 12.42 -1.23 4.83
N GLY A 29 13.11 -2.09 4.07
CA GLY A 29 14.48 -2.50 4.35
C GLY A 29 15.51 -1.41 4.06
N ARG A 30 15.25 -0.55 3.06
CA ARG A 30 16.12 0.59 2.71
C ARG A 30 15.98 1.74 3.69
N PHE A 31 14.77 2.01 4.17
CA PHE A 31 14.45 3.17 5.01
C PHE A 31 14.00 2.75 6.43
N LYS A 32 14.81 1.94 7.11
CA LYS A 32 14.51 1.38 8.44
C LYS A 32 14.33 2.44 9.53
N GLN A 33 14.86 3.65 9.33
CA GLN A 33 14.69 4.76 10.27
C GLN A 33 13.25 5.27 10.36
N TYR A 34 12.35 4.88 9.46
CA TYR A 34 10.93 5.28 9.48
C TYR A 34 10.01 4.10 9.81
N PRO A 35 9.61 3.93 11.09
CA PRO A 35 8.72 2.86 11.55
C PRO A 35 7.44 2.69 10.73
N ILE A 36 6.83 3.79 10.27
CA ILE A 36 5.60 3.79 9.46
C ILE A 36 5.73 3.07 8.11
N LEU A 37 6.95 2.90 7.57
CA LEU A 37 7.18 2.14 6.35
C LEU A 37 7.08 0.62 6.56
N HIS A 38 7.30 0.16 7.80
CA HIS A 38 7.46 -1.26 8.12
C HIS A 38 6.59 -1.78 9.27
N HIS A 39 5.94 -0.93 10.08
CA HIS A 39 5.02 -1.30 11.16
C HIS A 39 5.58 -2.33 12.18
N HIS A 40 6.90 -2.38 12.35
CA HIS A 40 7.55 -3.11 13.45
C HIS A 40 8.13 -2.10 14.43
N LEU A 41 7.90 -2.31 15.73
CA LEU A 41 8.57 -1.56 16.80
C LEU A 41 9.60 -2.50 17.42
N GLU A 42 10.88 -2.10 17.41
CA GLU A 42 12.03 -2.94 17.78
C GLU A 42 11.90 -3.60 19.16
N GLU A 43 11.19 -2.98 20.11
CA GLU A 43 11.05 -3.45 21.49
C GLU A 43 9.62 -3.87 21.90
N ALA A 44 8.59 -3.54 21.11
CA ALA A 44 7.17 -3.61 21.54
C ALA A 44 6.26 -4.47 20.65
N GLY A 45 6.80 -5.15 19.63
CA GLY A 45 6.03 -6.02 18.74
C GLY A 45 5.46 -5.28 17.51
N TYR A 46 4.19 -5.55 17.18
CA TYR A 46 3.54 -5.03 15.97
C TYR A 46 2.72 -3.78 16.26
N LEU A 47 2.73 -2.81 15.33
CA LEU A 47 1.84 -1.65 15.39
C LEU A 47 0.45 -2.04 14.84
N TYR A 48 -0.54 -2.20 15.73
CA TYR A 48 -1.93 -2.49 15.37
C TYR A 48 -2.71 -1.22 15.00
N THR A 49 -2.23 -0.49 13.98
CA THR A 49 -2.90 0.68 13.43
C THR A 49 -3.18 0.49 11.94
N TYR A 50 -4.08 1.31 11.40
CA TYR A 50 -4.32 1.30 9.96
C TYR A 50 -3.06 1.78 9.21
N PRO A 51 -2.52 1.00 8.25
CA PRO A 51 -1.33 1.38 7.51
C PRO A 51 -1.52 2.68 6.73
N ARG A 52 -0.85 3.73 7.20
CA ARG A 52 -0.79 5.04 6.55
C ARG A 52 0.20 5.08 5.39
N ILE A 53 0.98 4.01 5.20
CA ILE A 53 1.71 3.73 3.96
C ILE A 53 1.28 2.36 3.44
N GLN A 54 0.85 2.32 2.19
CA GLN A 54 0.32 1.13 1.54
C GLN A 54 1.00 0.88 0.20
N TYR A 55 1.46 -0.34 -0.01
CA TYR A 55 2.16 -0.75 -1.21
C TYR A 55 1.20 -1.49 -2.13
N LYS A 56 1.25 -1.20 -3.42
CA LYS A 56 0.45 -1.85 -4.45
C LYS A 56 1.32 -2.12 -5.68
N GLN A 57 0.90 -3.13 -6.43
CA GLN A 57 1.40 -3.39 -7.78
C GLN A 57 0.16 -3.56 -8.64
N ILE A 58 0.00 -2.72 -9.66
CA ILE A 58 -1.14 -2.76 -10.59
C ILE A 58 -0.57 -2.88 -12.00
N GLU A 59 -0.88 -3.97 -12.71
CA GLU A 59 -0.45 -4.19 -14.11
C GLU A 59 1.07 -3.99 -14.37
N GLY A 60 1.89 -4.54 -13.48
CA GLY A 60 3.35 -4.40 -13.42
C GLY A 60 3.89 -3.03 -13.00
N THR A 61 3.03 -2.09 -12.59
CA THR A 61 3.43 -0.77 -12.08
C THR A 61 3.46 -0.74 -10.55
N PRO A 62 4.61 -0.46 -9.91
CA PRO A 62 4.71 -0.27 -8.48
C PRO A 62 4.15 1.09 -8.05
N LEU A 63 3.30 1.07 -7.02
CA LEU A 63 2.64 2.25 -6.46
C LEU A 63 2.69 2.22 -4.93
N VAL A 64 2.89 3.39 -4.33
CA VAL A 64 2.83 3.56 -2.88
C VAL A 64 1.87 4.70 -2.54
N LEU A 65 0.90 4.42 -1.69
CA LEU A 65 -0.05 5.40 -1.16
C LEU A 65 0.40 5.80 0.25
N GLY A 66 0.61 7.08 0.46
CA GLY A 66 0.80 7.72 1.76
C GLY A 66 -0.47 8.46 2.19
N ILE A 67 -0.84 8.35 3.46
CA ILE A 67 -2.00 9.00 4.08
C ILE A 67 -1.48 9.77 5.30
N GLU A 68 -1.92 11.02 5.46
CA GLU A 68 -1.47 11.94 6.51
C GLU A 68 0.06 12.04 6.57
N GLU A 69 0.68 11.69 7.70
CA GLU A 69 2.13 11.69 7.85
C GLU A 69 2.83 10.70 6.91
N GLY A 70 2.13 9.66 6.44
CA GLY A 70 2.64 8.75 5.43
C GLY A 70 2.95 9.47 4.12
N ALA A 71 2.14 10.47 3.75
CA ALA A 71 2.40 11.27 2.56
C ALA A 71 3.67 12.12 2.70
N ASP A 72 3.96 12.66 3.89
CA ASP A 72 5.20 13.41 4.14
C ASP A 72 6.44 12.52 4.07
N ILE A 73 6.35 11.31 4.61
CA ILE A 73 7.45 10.34 4.55
C ILE A 73 7.73 9.93 3.11
N LEU A 74 6.69 9.68 2.29
CA LEU A 74 6.90 9.34 0.88
C LEU A 74 7.64 10.42 0.10
N LYS A 75 7.33 11.71 0.34
CA LYS A 75 8.08 12.81 -0.28
C LYS A 75 9.54 12.86 0.12
N LYS A 76 9.85 12.54 1.38
CA LYS A 76 11.23 12.58 1.88
C LYS A 76 12.10 11.52 1.23
N ILE A 77 11.53 10.33 0.99
CA ILE A 77 12.29 9.18 0.50
C ILE A 77 12.27 9.04 -1.02
N SER A 78 11.34 9.69 -1.73
CA SER A 78 11.08 9.40 -3.15
C SER A 78 12.32 9.55 -4.01
N ASP A 79 13.08 10.62 -3.82
CA ASP A 79 14.22 10.98 -4.67
C ASP A 79 15.39 10.00 -4.49
N GLU A 80 15.43 9.27 -3.38
CA GLU A 80 16.44 8.24 -3.10
C GLU A 80 16.11 6.87 -3.73
N ILE A 81 14.96 6.73 -4.40
CA ILE A 81 14.50 5.47 -5.02
C ILE A 81 14.86 5.47 -6.51
N GLU A 82 16.13 5.19 -6.80
CA GLU A 82 16.64 5.12 -8.18
C GLU A 82 16.46 3.73 -8.83
N GLU A 83 16.30 2.69 -8.01
CA GLU A 83 16.08 1.32 -8.45
C GLU A 83 15.17 0.56 -7.47
N LEU A 84 14.62 -0.55 -7.94
CA LEU A 84 13.87 -1.50 -7.13
C LEU A 84 14.54 -2.87 -7.22
N LYS A 85 15.07 -3.36 -6.10
CA LYS A 85 15.57 -4.73 -5.98
C LYS A 85 14.50 -5.61 -5.37
N LEU A 86 13.75 -6.32 -6.23
CA LEU A 86 12.62 -7.15 -5.85
C LEU A 86 12.97 -8.63 -6.03
N GLY A 87 13.25 -9.32 -4.93
CA GLY A 87 13.70 -10.71 -4.99
C GLY A 87 15.06 -10.83 -5.68
N LYS A 88 15.08 -11.51 -6.84
CA LYS A 88 16.29 -11.68 -7.68
C LYS A 88 16.38 -10.65 -8.81
N SER A 89 15.33 -9.86 -9.00
CA SER A 89 15.21 -8.89 -10.09
C SER A 89 15.64 -7.51 -9.62
N VAL A 90 16.27 -6.76 -10.51
CA VAL A 90 16.54 -5.32 -10.35
C VAL A 90 15.82 -4.59 -11.48
N TYR A 91 15.19 -3.47 -11.13
CA TYR A 91 14.48 -2.60 -12.06
C TYR A 91 14.97 -1.17 -11.86
N LYS A 92 15.54 -0.55 -12.90
CA LYS A 92 15.87 0.88 -12.84
C LYS A 92 14.59 1.71 -12.84
N VAL A 93 14.49 2.68 -11.93
CA VAL A 93 13.42 3.69 -11.94
C VAL A 93 13.80 4.75 -12.98
N LYS A 94 12.93 4.94 -13.96
CA LYS A 94 13.10 5.91 -15.05
C LYS A 94 12.50 7.26 -14.71
N SER A 95 11.38 7.25 -13.99
CA SER A 95 10.73 8.46 -13.51
C SER A 95 9.87 8.17 -12.31
N ILE A 96 9.63 9.21 -11.53
CA ILE A 96 8.76 9.18 -10.37
C ILE A 96 7.63 10.17 -10.63
N GLN A 97 6.39 9.70 -10.47
CA GLN A 97 5.21 10.56 -10.49
C GLN A 97 4.63 10.64 -9.09
N MET A 98 4.43 11.86 -8.60
CA MET A 98 3.81 12.13 -7.31
C MET A 98 2.53 12.92 -7.52
N THR A 99 1.41 12.41 -7.00
CA THR A 99 0.13 13.12 -6.99
C THR A 99 -0.30 13.31 -5.54
N GLN A 100 -0.22 14.55 -5.04
CA GLN A 100 -0.74 14.89 -3.71
C GLN A 100 -2.17 15.41 -3.83
N MET A 101 -3.03 14.98 -2.92
CA MET A 101 -4.41 15.42 -2.84
C MET A 101 -4.82 15.66 -1.39
N ASN A 102 -5.81 16.52 -1.20
CA ASN A 102 -6.58 16.62 0.03
C ASN A 102 -7.91 15.91 -0.24
N ALA A 103 -7.98 14.62 0.08
CA ALA A 103 -9.11 13.76 -0.27
C ALA A 103 -10.22 13.85 0.77
N GLU A 104 -11.46 14.00 0.32
CA GLU A 104 -12.62 13.92 1.21
C GLU A 104 -12.78 12.50 1.77
N PHE A 105 -12.99 12.41 3.08
CA PHE A 105 -13.18 11.16 3.78
C PHE A 105 -14.30 11.30 4.80
N GLY A 106 -15.34 10.49 4.63
CA GLY A 106 -16.49 10.46 5.52
C GLY A 106 -17.77 10.06 4.79
N PRO A 107 -18.89 9.96 5.51
CA PRO A 107 -20.18 9.72 4.91
C PRO A 107 -20.56 10.86 3.96
N CYS A 108 -21.18 10.52 2.84
CA CYS A 108 -21.71 11.44 1.85
C CYS A 108 -23.20 11.18 1.60
N ARG A 109 -23.91 12.17 1.07
CA ARG A 109 -25.34 12.04 0.74
C ARG A 109 -25.59 11.22 -0.53
N GLU A 110 -24.62 11.22 -1.43
CA GLU A 110 -24.68 10.54 -2.71
C GLU A 110 -24.04 9.14 -2.63
N ASN A 111 -24.52 8.23 -3.48
CA ASN A 111 -23.96 6.89 -3.57
C ASN A 111 -22.74 6.86 -4.50
N ASN A 112 -21.57 6.62 -3.92
CA ASN A 112 -20.34 6.41 -4.67
C ASN A 112 -20.16 4.93 -5.01
N HIS A 113 -19.81 4.64 -6.27
CA HIS A 113 -19.52 3.29 -6.74
C HIS A 113 -18.01 3.04 -6.74
N TYR A 114 -17.59 1.91 -6.16
CA TYR A 114 -16.18 1.52 -6.06
C TYR A 114 -15.96 0.16 -6.72
N LYS A 115 -14.73 -0.04 -7.22
CA LYS A 115 -14.27 -1.34 -7.70
C LYS A 115 -12.97 -1.72 -7.00
N PHE A 116 -12.81 -3.01 -6.73
CA PHE A 116 -11.54 -3.55 -6.26
C PHE A 116 -10.52 -3.59 -7.40
N VAL A 117 -9.43 -2.85 -7.25
CA VAL A 117 -8.27 -2.90 -8.15
C VAL A 117 -7.27 -4.00 -7.77
N VAL A 118 -7.39 -4.52 -6.54
CA VAL A 118 -6.64 -5.65 -6.00
C VAL A 118 -7.59 -6.49 -5.15
N HIS A 119 -7.28 -7.77 -4.94
CA HIS A 119 -8.11 -8.68 -4.13
C HIS A 119 -8.42 -8.11 -2.74
N TRP A 120 -9.67 -8.26 -2.30
CA TRP A 120 -10.10 -7.92 -0.95
C TRP A 120 -10.00 -9.12 -0.02
N LEU A 121 -9.13 -9.04 0.97
CA LEU A 121 -8.98 -10.04 2.03
C LEU A 121 -9.84 -9.64 3.23
N ALA A 122 -11.16 -9.82 3.11
CA ALA A 122 -12.14 -9.39 4.11
C ALA A 122 -12.16 -10.22 5.40
N LEU A 123 -11.75 -11.49 5.30
CA LEU A 123 -11.97 -12.49 6.33
C LEU A 123 -10.65 -12.81 7.04
N ASN A 124 -10.65 -12.64 8.36
CA ASN A 124 -9.65 -13.25 9.22
C ASN A 124 -9.90 -14.77 9.35
N PRO A 125 -8.98 -15.57 9.91
CA PRO A 125 -9.13 -17.03 9.98
C PRO A 125 -10.43 -17.50 10.64
N ALA A 126 -10.83 -16.90 11.76
CA ALA A 126 -12.06 -17.27 12.46
C ALA A 126 -13.32 -16.94 11.63
N ASN A 127 -13.33 -15.80 10.94
CA ASN A 127 -14.42 -15.40 10.06
C ASN A 127 -14.47 -16.24 8.77
N TYR A 128 -13.33 -16.70 8.27
CA TYR A 128 -13.25 -17.60 7.13
C TYR A 128 -13.89 -18.96 7.43
N GLU A 129 -13.62 -19.52 8.61
CA GLU A 129 -14.29 -20.77 9.04
C GLU A 129 -15.80 -20.60 9.14
N ARG A 130 -16.27 -19.48 9.70
CA ARG A 130 -17.71 -19.16 9.75
C ARG A 130 -18.31 -19.05 8.36
N TYR A 131 -17.67 -18.29 7.47
CA TYR A 131 -18.12 -18.10 6.08
C TYR A 131 -18.25 -19.42 5.31
N LYS A 132 -17.31 -20.35 5.49
CA LYS A 132 -17.36 -21.68 4.86
C LYS A 132 -18.55 -22.52 5.32
N GLY A 133 -19.00 -22.34 6.56
CA GLY A 133 -20.16 -23.05 7.13
C GLY A 133 -21.52 -22.52 6.68
N ILE A 134 -21.57 -21.36 6.03
CA ILE A 134 -22.80 -20.77 5.52
C ILE A 134 -23.20 -21.47 4.21
N ASN A 135 -24.41 -22.02 4.17
CA ASN A 135 -24.94 -22.73 3.00
C ASN A 135 -25.77 -21.83 2.08
N ASP A 136 -26.51 -20.86 2.63
CA ASP A 136 -27.28 -19.89 1.83
C ASP A 136 -26.36 -18.76 1.36
N TRP A 137 -26.28 -18.54 0.06
CA TRP A 137 -25.48 -17.47 -0.53
C TRP A 137 -25.97 -16.07 -0.11
N LYS A 138 -27.23 -15.93 0.31
CA LYS A 138 -27.79 -14.66 0.82
C LYS A 138 -27.24 -14.28 2.19
N GLU A 139 -26.79 -15.27 2.95
CA GLU A 139 -26.22 -15.09 4.30
C GLU A 139 -24.69 -14.94 4.27
N LYS A 140 -24.06 -15.23 3.12
CA LYS A 140 -22.63 -15.03 2.85
C LYS A 140 -22.29 -13.57 2.61
#